data_AF-A0A7C2L8B6-F1
#
_entry.id   AF-A0A7C2L8B6-F1
#
_cell.length_a   1.000
_cell.length_b   1.000
_cell.length_c   1.000
_cell.angle_alpha   90.00
_cell.angle_beta   90.00
_cell.angle_gamma   90.00
#
_symmetry.space_group_name_H-M   'P 1'
#
loop_
_entity.id
_entity.type
_entity.pdbx_description
1 polymer ?
#
loop_
_entity_poly.entity_id
_entity_poly.type
_entity_poly.pdbx_seq_one_letter_code
_entity_poly.pdbx_strand_id
1 'polypeptide(L)'
;MVGRAPLEGLEAFCREVGGSAERVGGRLVCRFGTRRRVRVAAGWLPGGYKGLSLEVGGRRWGFVRRKEAWRFAVRARGGAAVLGAQSATLLEEEAEGFEAAVSESPEGRLVFELKLL
;
A
#
# COMPACT_ATOMS: atom_id res chain seq x y z
N MET A 1 20.17 -3.23 -3.99
CA MET A 1 19.19 -2.16 -4.27
C MET A 1 17.78 -2.66 -3.96
N VAL A 2 17.37 -2.68 -2.69
CA VAL A 2 16.08 -3.26 -2.27
C VAL A 2 15.38 -2.22 -1.41
N GLY A 3 14.45 -1.45 -1.97
CA GLY A 3 13.70 -0.46 -1.19
C GLY A 3 12.84 0.55 -1.95
N ARG A 4 13.22 0.94 -3.19
CA ARG A 4 12.53 2.02 -3.92
C ARG A 4 11.44 1.58 -4.91
N ALA A 5 11.55 0.36 -5.43
CA ALA A 5 10.64 -0.19 -6.45
C ALA A 5 9.13 -0.11 -6.10
N PRO A 6 8.65 -0.40 -4.86
CA PRO A 6 7.21 -0.34 -4.60
C PRO A 6 6.66 1.08 -4.67
N LEU A 7 7.39 2.09 -4.17
CA LEU A 7 6.93 3.48 -4.22
C LEU A 7 6.96 4.03 -5.65
N GLU A 8 7.96 3.69 -6.45
CA GLU A 8 8.02 4.08 -7.88
C GLU A 8 6.86 3.48 -8.68
N GLY A 9 6.56 2.18 -8.47
CA GLY A 9 5.40 1.54 -9.10
C GLY A 9 4.08 2.16 -8.68
N LEU A 10 3.94 2.50 -7.39
CA LEU A 10 2.73 3.13 -6.87
C LEU A 10 2.57 4.58 -7.36
N GLU A 11 3.68 5.29 -7.58
CA GLU A 11 3.69 6.64 -8.16
C GLU A 11 3.22 6.62 -9.62
N ALA A 12 3.70 5.65 -10.42
CA ALA A 12 3.22 5.44 -11.78
C ALA A 12 1.72 5.10 -11.79
N PHE A 13 1.28 4.21 -10.89
CA PHE A 13 -0.13 3.87 -10.74
C PHE A 13 -0.99 5.07 -10.35
N CYS A 14 -0.53 5.94 -9.43
CA CYS A 14 -1.23 7.16 -9.07
C CYS A 14 -1.50 8.05 -10.30
N ARG A 15 -0.49 8.25 -11.15
CA ARG A 15 -0.65 9.01 -12.40
C ARG A 15 -1.60 8.34 -13.38
N GLU A 16 -1.52 7.02 -13.50
CA GLU A 16 -2.38 6.21 -14.38
C GLU A 16 -3.86 6.35 -14.02
N VAL A 17 -4.19 6.37 -12.73
CA VAL A 17 -5.56 6.59 -12.29
C VAL A 17 -5.96 8.07 -12.31
N GLY A 18 -5.11 8.98 -12.78
CA GLY A 18 -5.39 10.42 -12.84
C GLY A 18 -5.34 11.10 -11.47
N GLY A 19 -4.48 10.62 -10.57
CA GLY A 19 -4.14 11.27 -9.31
C GLY A 19 -2.83 12.08 -9.42
N SER A 20 -2.66 13.02 -8.50
CA SER A 20 -1.44 13.81 -8.36
C SER A 20 -0.52 13.16 -7.35
N ALA A 21 0.68 12.76 -7.78
CA ALA A 21 1.67 12.09 -6.96
C ALA A 21 2.78 13.05 -6.49
N GLU A 22 3.08 13.04 -5.20
CA GLU A 22 4.11 13.88 -4.58
C GLU A 22 4.99 13.05 -3.65
N ARG A 23 6.31 13.28 -3.64
CA ARG A 23 7.24 12.67 -2.68
C ARG A 23 7.63 13.65 -1.59
N VAL A 24 7.31 13.32 -0.35
CA VAL A 24 7.61 14.16 0.82
C VAL A 24 8.28 13.29 1.89
N GLY A 25 9.52 13.61 2.26
CA GLY A 25 10.21 12.95 3.37
C GLY A 25 10.30 11.42 3.27
N GLY A 26 10.51 10.88 2.06
CA GLY A 26 10.58 9.43 1.81
C GLY A 26 9.23 8.72 1.69
N ARG A 27 8.11 9.48 1.76
CA ARG A 27 6.75 8.98 1.53
C ARG A 27 6.25 9.40 0.17
N LEU A 28 5.31 8.62 -0.36
CA LEU A 28 4.53 8.95 -1.54
C LEU A 28 3.13 9.34 -1.11
N VAL A 29 2.67 10.53 -1.52
CA VAL A 29 1.29 10.98 -1.34
C VAL A 29 0.64 11.06 -2.71
N CYS A 30 -0.44 10.32 -2.90
CA CYS A 30 -1.31 10.40 -4.06
C CYS A 30 -2.62 11.07 -3.66
N ARG A 31 -3.06 12.08 -4.41
CA ARG A 31 -4.38 12.70 -4.22
C ARG A 31 -5.23 12.57 -5.47
N PHE A 32 -6.48 12.19 -5.29
CA PHE A 32 -7.50 12.17 -6.32
C PHE A 32 -8.23 13.53 -6.32
N GLY A 33 -8.55 14.07 -7.49
CA GLY A 33 -9.33 15.31 -7.58
C GLY A 33 -10.76 15.21 -7.03
N THR A 34 -11.26 13.98 -6.84
CA THR A 34 -12.56 13.66 -6.23
C THR A 34 -12.42 12.39 -5.40
N ARG A 35 -13.33 12.17 -4.43
CA ARG A 35 -13.39 10.90 -3.70
C ARG A 35 -13.64 9.74 -4.66
N ARG A 36 -12.96 8.62 -4.42
CA ARG A 36 -13.08 7.41 -5.23
C ARG A 36 -13.15 6.19 -4.34
N ARG A 37 -13.89 5.19 -4.80
CA ARG A 37 -13.85 3.86 -4.18
C ARG A 37 -12.46 3.27 -4.33
N VAL A 38 -11.84 2.98 -3.20
CA VAL A 38 -10.54 2.36 -3.09
C VAL A 38 -10.68 1.05 -2.36
N ARG A 39 -10.11 -0.02 -2.93
CA ARG A 39 -10.03 -1.32 -2.28
C ARG A 39 -8.58 -1.70 -2.07
N VAL A 40 -8.22 -2.04 -0.84
CA VAL A 40 -6.90 -2.53 -0.48
C VAL A 40 -7.03 -3.95 0.04
N ALA A 41 -6.24 -4.87 -0.49
CA ALA A 41 -6.10 -6.20 0.08
C ALA A 41 -4.64 -6.46 0.44
N ALA A 42 -4.39 -7.08 1.58
CA ALA A 42 -3.04 -7.48 1.95
C ALA A 42 -3.06 -8.73 2.83
N GLY A 43 -2.08 -9.61 2.63
CA GLY A 43 -2.04 -10.89 3.34
C GLY A 43 -1.05 -11.89 2.74
N TRP A 44 -1.19 -13.15 3.16
CA TRP A 44 -0.44 -14.28 2.60
C TRP A 44 -1.04 -14.77 1.29
N LEU A 45 -0.17 -15.09 0.36
CA LEU A 45 -0.50 -15.68 -0.94
C LEU A 45 0.07 -17.11 -1.01
N PRO A 46 -0.52 -18.00 -1.84
CA PRO A 46 -0.01 -19.35 -2.06
C PRO A 46 1.49 -19.35 -2.37
N GLY A 47 2.22 -20.36 -1.85
CA GLY A 47 3.66 -20.48 -2.05
C GLY A 47 4.55 -19.68 -1.08
N GLY A 48 3.99 -19.18 0.03
CA GLY A 48 4.76 -18.51 1.09
C GLY A 48 5.11 -17.06 0.78
N TYR A 49 4.30 -16.40 -0.05
CA TYR A 49 4.45 -15.01 -0.40
C TYR A 49 3.57 -14.13 0.48
N LYS A 50 3.96 -12.87 0.64
CA LYS A 50 3.12 -11.82 1.18
C LYS A 50 2.93 -10.74 0.13
N GLY A 51 1.74 -10.19 0.03
CA GLY A 51 1.44 -9.15 -0.93
C GLY A 51 0.45 -8.13 -0.44
N LEU A 52 0.43 -7.01 -1.15
CA LEU A 52 -0.57 -5.95 -1.06
C LEU A 52 -1.07 -5.64 -2.48
N SER A 53 -2.38 -5.48 -2.63
CA SER A 53 -3.01 -4.96 -3.85
C SER A 53 -3.85 -3.74 -3.52
N LEU A 54 -3.84 -2.78 -4.43
CA LEU A 54 -4.63 -1.55 -4.40
C LEU A 54 -5.47 -1.49 -5.67
N GLU A 55 -6.76 -1.27 -5.54
CA GLU A 55 -7.68 -1.01 -6.66
C GLU A 55 -8.31 0.37 -6.49
N VAL A 56 -8.27 1.18 -7.54
CA VAL A 56 -8.86 2.53 -7.59
C VAL A 56 -9.62 2.66 -8.90
N GLY A 57 -10.94 2.85 -8.84
CA GLY A 57 -11.76 3.03 -10.04
C GLY A 57 -11.64 1.89 -11.06
N GLY A 58 -11.48 0.65 -10.59
CA GLY A 58 -11.34 -0.55 -11.45
C GLY A 58 -9.92 -0.82 -11.99
N ARG A 59 -8.95 0.08 -11.78
CA ARG A 59 -7.53 -0.15 -12.08
C ARG A 59 -6.85 -0.76 -10.87
N ARG A 60 -5.92 -1.70 -11.10
CA ARG A 60 -5.24 -2.46 -10.04
C ARG A 60 -3.74 -2.27 -10.07
N TRP A 61 -3.17 -2.15 -8.89
CA TRP A 61 -1.75 -2.25 -8.63
C TRP A 61 -1.49 -3.31 -7.57
N GLY A 62 -0.33 -3.98 -7.63
CA GLY A 62 0.03 -4.99 -6.66
C GLY A 62 1.53 -5.10 -6.46
N PHE A 63 1.90 -5.49 -5.25
CA PHE A 63 3.28 -5.72 -4.87
C PHE A 63 3.38 -6.98 -4.02
N VAL A 64 4.28 -7.88 -4.42
CA VAL A 64 4.49 -9.19 -3.80
C VAL A 64 5.97 -9.40 -3.50
N ARG A 65 6.28 -9.98 -2.34
CA ARG A 65 7.63 -10.38 -1.93
C ARG A 65 7.63 -11.74 -1.23
N ARG A 66 8.76 -12.45 -1.35
CA ARG A 66 9.01 -13.77 -0.75
C ARG A 66 9.63 -13.60 0.65
N LYS A 67 9.29 -14.47 1.61
CA LYS A 67 9.86 -14.58 2.98
C LYS A 67 9.58 -13.40 3.95
N GLU A 68 9.89 -13.63 5.23
CA GLU A 68 9.55 -12.81 6.41
C GLU A 68 10.09 -11.37 6.47
N ALA A 69 10.98 -10.99 5.55
CA ALA A 69 11.65 -9.69 5.58
C ALA A 69 10.71 -8.50 5.30
N TRP A 70 9.47 -8.76 4.86
CA TRP A 70 8.47 -7.73 4.62
C TRP A 70 7.24 -7.89 5.52
N ARG A 71 6.81 -6.77 6.09
CA ARG A 71 5.48 -6.57 6.70
C ARG A 71 4.70 -5.56 5.87
N PHE A 72 3.39 -5.77 5.78
CA PHE A 72 2.46 -4.83 5.14
C PHE A 72 1.57 -4.25 6.23
N ALA A 73 1.28 -2.96 6.17
CA ALA A 73 0.32 -2.32 7.06
C ALA A 73 -0.65 -1.48 6.23
N VAL A 74 -1.95 -1.60 6.52
CA VAL A 74 -3.00 -0.85 5.85
C VAL A 74 -3.76 -0.03 6.89
N ARG A 75 -3.83 1.29 6.71
CA ARG A 75 -4.50 2.22 7.63
C ARG A 75 -5.69 2.89 6.94
N ALA A 76 -6.83 2.94 7.63
CA ALA A 76 -8.05 3.65 7.21
C ALA A 76 -8.23 4.93 8.04
N ARG A 77 -9.10 5.85 7.59
CA ARG A 77 -9.36 7.14 8.28
C ARG A 77 -9.98 6.93 9.68
N GLY A 78 -10.57 5.76 9.94
CA GLY A 78 -11.16 5.35 11.23
C GLY A 78 -10.33 4.43 12.13
N GLY A 79 -9.07 4.11 11.78
CA GLY A 79 -8.20 3.23 12.58
C GLY A 79 -7.14 2.47 11.77
N ALA A 80 -6.21 1.81 12.46
CA ALA A 80 -5.19 0.97 11.84
C ALA A 80 -5.62 -0.51 11.82
N ALA A 81 -5.74 -1.11 10.64
CA ALA A 81 -5.77 -2.56 10.52
C ALA A 81 -4.33 -3.07 10.47
N VAL A 82 -3.79 -3.44 11.63
CA VAL A 82 -2.46 -4.06 11.70
C VAL A 82 -2.57 -5.50 11.20
N LEU A 83 -1.89 -5.81 10.11
CA LEU A 83 -1.93 -7.13 9.48
C LEU A 83 -1.06 -8.11 10.25
N GLY A 84 -1.71 -9.02 10.98
CA GLY A 84 -1.07 -10.16 11.59
C GLY A 84 -0.59 -11.18 10.56
N ALA A 85 0.35 -12.04 10.95
CA ALA A 85 1.00 -13.01 10.08
C ALA A 85 0.09 -14.16 9.59
N GLN A 86 -1.24 -14.06 9.68
CA GLN A 86 -2.17 -15.12 9.28
C GLN A 86 -3.51 -14.61 8.71
N SER A 87 -3.70 -13.29 8.57
CA SER A 87 -4.95 -12.71 8.06
C SER A 87 -4.75 -12.07 6.69
N ALA A 88 -5.72 -12.32 5.79
CA ALA A 88 -5.96 -11.45 4.66
C ALA A 88 -6.93 -10.36 5.13
N THR A 89 -6.56 -9.10 4.95
CA THR A 89 -7.48 -7.98 5.17
C THR A 89 -7.91 -7.44 3.83
N LEU A 90 -9.21 -7.14 3.75
CA LEU A 90 -9.81 -6.34 2.70
C LEU A 90 -10.33 -5.06 3.34
N LEU A 91 -9.83 -3.91 2.89
CA LEU A 91 -10.38 -2.60 3.20
C LEU A 91 -11.02 -2.05 1.95
N GLU A 92 -12.22 -1.51 2.07
CA GLU A 92 -12.90 -0.82 0.98
C GLU A 92 -13.57 0.44 1.49
N GLU A 93 -13.20 1.59 0.94
CA GLU A 93 -13.63 2.92 1.41
C GLU A 93 -13.64 3.93 0.27
N GLU A 94 -14.40 5.01 0.41
CA GLU A 94 -14.23 6.21 -0.42
C GLU A 94 -13.14 7.12 0.14
N ALA A 95 -12.03 7.21 -0.60
CA ALA A 95 -10.86 8.00 -0.21
C ALA A 95 -10.58 9.13 -1.19
N GLU A 96 -9.95 10.19 -0.69
CA GLU A 96 -9.46 11.34 -1.47
C GLU A 96 -8.04 11.08 -1.99
N GLY A 97 -7.45 9.94 -1.65
CA GLY A 97 -6.10 9.59 -2.03
C GLY A 97 -5.53 8.46 -1.19
N PHE A 98 -4.20 8.31 -1.26
CA PHE A 98 -3.45 7.42 -0.38
C PHE A 98 -2.06 7.97 -0.08
N GLU A 99 -1.51 7.58 1.05
CA GLU A 99 -0.10 7.79 1.43
C GLU A 99 0.58 6.43 1.56
N ALA A 100 1.80 6.30 1.06
CA ALA A 100 2.61 5.09 1.17
C ALA A 100 4.04 5.38 1.63
N ALA A 101 4.61 4.48 2.41
CA ALA A 101 5.98 4.59 2.90
C ALA A 101 6.64 3.22 3.04
N VAL A 102 7.98 3.21 2.99
CA VAL A 102 8.80 2.05 3.37
C VAL A 102 9.65 2.45 4.56
N SER A 103 9.57 1.68 5.64
CA SER A 103 10.36 1.85 6.87
C SER A 103 11.01 0.53 7.29
N GLU A 104 11.88 0.56 8.29
CA GLU A 104 12.49 -0.62 8.90
C GLU A 104 11.98 -0.79 10.34
N SER A 105 11.57 -1.99 10.71
CA SER A 105 11.13 -2.31 12.07
C SER A 105 12.32 -2.50 13.01
N PRO A 106 12.12 -2.45 14.34
CA PRO A 106 13.20 -2.72 15.31
C PRO A 106 13.90 -4.08 15.14
N GLU A 107 13.21 -5.05 14.53
CA GLU A 107 13.74 -6.38 14.23
C GLU A 107 14.42 -6.48 12.84
N GLY A 108 14.69 -5.35 12.18
CA GLY A 108 15.36 -5.30 10.88
C GLY A 108 14.50 -5.73 9.69
N ARG A 109 13.16 -5.69 9.83
CA ARG A 109 12.22 -6.06 8.74
C ARG A 109 11.76 -4.81 8.00
N LEU A 110 11.70 -4.86 6.68
CA LEU A 110 11.09 -3.80 5.89
C LEU A 110 9.57 -3.80 6.09
N VAL A 111 8.99 -2.61 6.29
CA VAL A 111 7.55 -2.41 6.45
C VAL A 111 7.07 -1.52 5.33
N PHE A 112 6.12 -2.01 4.52
CA PHE A 112 5.39 -1.19 3.56
C PHE A 112 4.07 -0.77 4.19
N GLU A 113 3.91 0.53 4.43
CA GLU A 113 2.69 1.10 4.97
C GLU A 113 1.90 1.78 3.85
N LEU A 114 0.60 1.52 3.79
CA LEU A 114 -0.36 2.20 2.92
C LEU A 114 -1.51 2.75 3.77
N LYS A 115 -1.82 4.03 3.59
CA LYS A 115 -2.89 4.73 4.31
C LYS A 115 -3.85 5.37 3.32
N LEU A 116 -5.14 5.16 3.48
CA LEU A 116 -6.15 5.90 2.71
C LEU A 116 -6.36 7.30 3.32
N LEU A 117 -6.53 8.31 2.46
CA LEU A 117 -6.73 9.72 2.84
C LEU A 117 -8.21 10.09 2.85
#